data_AF-A0A0G0SAG3-F1
#
_entry.id   AF-A0A0G0SAG3-F1
#
_cell.length_a   1.000
_cell.length_b   1.000
_cell.length_c   1.000
_cell.angle_alpha   90.00
_cell.angle_beta   90.00
_cell.angle_gamma   90.00
#
_symmetry.space_group_name_H-M   'P 1'
#
loop_
_entity.id
_entity.type
_entity.pdbx_description
1 polymer ?
#
loop_
_entity_poly.entity_id
_entity_poly.type
_entity_poly.pdbx_seq_one_letter_code
_entity_poly.pdbx_strand_id
1 'polypeptide(L)'
;MVITYYGASCFKVQSGDIVVAFNPPAKDSSFKSPRFQTDIALISSSSKDYNGAENLAGKNSNETPFVIDGAGEYEIGGMHIKGIAVGDNTIYVLSLENINLCHLGALNGDVNADIMEK
;
A
#
# COMPACT_ATOMS: atom_id res chain seq x y z
N MET A 1 5.16 -14.76 5.71
CA MET A 1 5.28 -13.44 5.04
C MET A 1 6.59 -13.27 4.24
N VAL A 2 6.54 -12.62 3.07
CA VAL A 2 7.69 -12.17 2.25
C VAL A 2 7.51 -10.70 1.86
N ILE A 3 8.52 -9.86 2.08
CA ILE A 3 8.52 -8.44 1.71
C ILE A 3 9.56 -8.22 0.60
N THR A 4 9.16 -7.60 -0.50
CA THR A 4 10.03 -7.29 -1.64
C THR A 4 9.99 -5.80 -1.93
N TYR A 5 11.17 -5.18 -2.01
CA TYR A 5 11.33 -3.78 -2.39
C TYR A 5 11.53 -3.64 -3.90
N TYR A 6 10.75 -2.78 -4.56
CA TYR A 6 10.81 -2.55 -6.00
C TYR A 6 11.39 -1.18 -6.40
N GLY A 7 11.76 -0.34 -5.44
CA GLY A 7 12.27 1.02 -5.68
C GLY A 7 11.27 2.09 -5.25
N ALA A 8 11.76 3.32 -5.06
CA ALA A 8 10.98 4.46 -4.54
C ALA A 8 10.25 4.09 -3.24
N SER A 9 8.93 4.24 -3.22
CA SER A 9 8.05 3.84 -2.12
C SER A 9 7.33 2.51 -2.38
N CYS A 10 7.71 1.77 -3.43
CA CYS A 10 6.98 0.59 -3.88
C CYS A 10 7.46 -0.70 -3.21
N PHE A 11 6.55 -1.36 -2.49
CA PHE A 11 6.79 -2.65 -1.84
C PHE A 11 5.71 -3.65 -2.21
N LYS A 12 6.09 -4.92 -2.34
CA LYS A 12 5.17 -6.05 -2.37
C LYS A 12 5.28 -6.80 -1.05
N VAL A 13 4.16 -6.99 -0.37
CA VAL A 13 4.05 -7.83 0.81
C VAL A 13 3.17 -9.02 0.46
N GLN A 14 3.71 -10.22 0.65
CA GLN A 14 2.99 -11.46 0.38
C GLN A 14 2.88 -12.28 1.66
N SER A 15 1.66 -12.64 2.05
CA SER A 15 1.37 -13.52 3.19
C SER A 15 0.41 -14.62 2.75
N GLY A 16 0.86 -15.87 2.80
CA GLY A 16 0.17 -16.98 2.14
C GLY A 16 -0.11 -16.66 0.67
N ASP A 17 -1.39 -16.68 0.31
CA ASP A 17 -1.85 -16.37 -1.03
C ASP A 17 -2.12 -14.88 -1.27
N ILE A 18 -2.21 -14.04 -0.23
CA ILE A 18 -2.57 -12.63 -0.40
C ILE A 18 -1.32 -11.81 -0.74
N VAL A 19 -1.44 -10.99 -1.78
CA VAL A 19 -0.40 -10.06 -2.24
C VAL A 19 -0.90 -8.62 -2.14
N VAL A 20 -0.17 -7.82 -1.37
CA VAL A 20 -0.40 -6.37 -1.22
C VAL A 20 0.74 -5.59 -1.86
N ALA A 21 0.40 -4.61 -2.68
CA ALA A 21 1.33 -3.61 -3.18
C ALA A 21 1.16 -2.30 -2.42
N PHE A 22 2.25 -1.69 -1.97
CA PHE A 22 2.26 -0.33 -1.45
C PHE A 22 2.82 0.58 -2.52
N ASN A 23 2.16 1.74 -2.71
CA ASN A 23 2.61 2.84 -3.55
C ASN A 23 3.28 2.43 -4.87
N PRO A 24 2.58 1.64 -5.73
CA PRO A 24 3.06 1.41 -7.08
C PRO A 24 3.17 2.74 -7.83
N PRO A 25 4.27 3.00 -8.56
CA PRO A 25 4.40 4.22 -9.34
C PRO A 25 3.47 4.20 -10.56
N ALA A 26 2.89 5.36 -10.88
CA ALA A 26 2.07 5.55 -12.07
C ALA A 26 2.90 5.48 -13.35
N LYS A 27 2.23 5.36 -14.50
CA LYS A 27 2.86 5.20 -15.81
C LYS A 27 3.76 6.39 -16.21
N ASP A 28 3.43 7.59 -15.75
CA ASP A 28 4.16 8.84 -16.03
C ASP A 28 5.14 9.24 -14.91
N SER A 29 5.33 8.36 -13.91
CA SER A 29 6.42 8.47 -12.94
C SER A 29 7.77 8.19 -13.60
N SER A 30 8.84 8.70 -12.98
CA SER A 30 10.22 8.34 -13.34
C SER A 30 10.61 6.94 -12.86
N PHE A 31 9.85 6.35 -11.93
CA PHE A 31 10.08 5.02 -11.39
C PHE A 31 9.39 3.94 -12.22
N LYS A 32 10.01 2.76 -12.32
CA LYS A 32 9.45 1.65 -13.09
C LYS A 32 8.36 0.94 -12.28
N SER A 33 7.18 0.80 -12.88
CA SER A 33 6.14 -0.05 -12.29
C SER A 33 6.56 -1.52 -12.27
N PRO A 34 6.37 -2.22 -11.15
CA PRO A 34 6.68 -3.64 -11.06
C PRO A 34 5.64 -4.48 -11.82
N ARG A 35 5.97 -5.76 -12.06
CA ARG A 35 5.07 -6.73 -12.70
C ARG A 35 4.87 -7.93 -11.78
N PHE A 36 3.69 -8.03 -11.19
CA PHE A 36 3.24 -9.18 -10.40
C PHE A 36 1.71 -9.14 -10.26
N GLN A 37 1.13 -10.29 -9.92
CA GLN A 37 -0.29 -10.37 -9.55
C GLN A 37 -0.50 -9.81 -8.14
N THR A 38 -1.53 -8.98 -7.99
CA THR A 38 -1.81 -8.21 -6.78
C THR A 38 -3.27 -8.39 -6.39
N ASP A 39 -3.53 -8.60 -5.11
CA ASP A 39 -4.90 -8.61 -4.57
C ASP A 39 -5.31 -7.19 -4.18
N ILE A 40 -4.42 -6.48 -3.46
CA ILE A 40 -4.68 -5.17 -2.88
C ILE A 40 -3.56 -4.19 -3.24
N ALA A 41 -3.90 -2.98 -3.68
CA ALA A 41 -2.98 -1.86 -3.83
C ALA A 41 -3.31 -0.77 -2.81
N LEU A 42 -2.33 -0.38 -2.01
CA LEU A 42 -2.43 0.68 -1.00
C LEU A 42 -1.74 1.94 -1.51
N ILE A 43 -2.49 3.04 -1.58
CA ILE A 43 -2.04 4.32 -2.16
C ILE A 43 -2.03 5.37 -1.07
N SER A 44 -0.84 5.77 -0.64
CA SER A 44 -0.71 6.71 0.46
C SER A 44 -0.98 8.16 0.05
N SER A 45 -0.74 8.54 -1.21
CA SER A 45 -0.91 9.90 -1.72
C SER A 45 -1.27 9.85 -3.21
N SER A 46 -1.97 10.89 -3.70
CA SER A 46 -2.40 11.01 -5.09
C SER A 46 -1.28 11.37 -6.08
N SER A 47 -0.06 11.65 -5.60
CA SER A 47 1.08 11.91 -6.47
C SER A 47 1.42 10.69 -7.35
N LYS A 48 1.86 10.96 -8.58
CA LYS A 48 2.21 9.95 -9.59
C LYS A 48 3.26 8.94 -9.14
N ASP A 49 4.10 9.27 -8.16
CA ASP A 49 5.12 8.36 -7.64
C ASP A 49 4.56 7.29 -6.69
N TYR A 50 3.29 7.43 -6.27
CA TYR A 50 2.60 6.54 -5.33
C TYR A 50 1.31 5.95 -5.89
N ASN A 51 0.69 6.60 -6.88
CA ASN A 51 -0.67 6.28 -7.34
C ASN A 51 -0.71 5.62 -8.73
N GLY A 52 -0.19 4.40 -8.83
CA GLY A 52 -0.10 3.65 -10.09
C GLY A 52 -0.74 2.26 -10.08
N ALA A 53 -1.82 2.07 -9.31
CA ALA A 53 -2.48 0.78 -9.15
C ALA A 53 -2.95 0.17 -10.49
N GLU A 54 -3.29 1.01 -11.46
CA GLU A 54 -3.73 0.62 -12.80
C GLU A 54 -2.64 -0.10 -13.61
N ASN A 55 -1.38 -0.01 -13.19
CA ASN A 55 -0.26 -0.68 -13.85
C ASN A 55 0.00 -2.09 -13.30
N LEU A 56 -0.70 -2.48 -12.22
CA LEU A 56 -0.59 -3.80 -11.61
C LEU A 56 -1.65 -4.76 -12.18
N ALA A 57 -1.29 -6.05 -12.25
CA ALA A 57 -2.24 -7.08 -12.63
C ALA A 57 -3.01 -7.55 -11.39
N GLY A 58 -4.33 -7.42 -11.40
CA GLY A 58 -5.24 -7.97 -10.42
C GLY A 58 -5.31 -9.49 -10.51
N LYS A 59 -5.34 -10.16 -9.35
CA LYS A 59 -5.23 -11.62 -9.29
C LYS A 59 -6.45 -12.38 -9.86
N ASN A 60 -7.65 -11.81 -9.82
CA ASN A 60 -8.90 -12.54 -10.09
C ASN A 60 -9.50 -12.40 -11.51
N SER A 61 -8.86 -11.66 -12.43
CA SER A 61 -9.49 -11.40 -13.75
C SER A 61 -8.58 -10.73 -14.79
N ASN A 62 -7.27 -10.57 -14.56
CA ASN A 62 -6.41 -9.62 -15.29
C ASN A 62 -6.92 -8.16 -15.28
N GLU A 63 -7.82 -7.83 -14.35
CA GLU A 63 -8.29 -6.47 -14.09
C GLU A 63 -7.34 -5.74 -13.13
N THR A 64 -7.68 -4.53 -12.70
CA THR A 64 -6.93 -3.81 -11.66
C THR A 64 -7.10 -4.46 -10.28
N PRO A 65 -6.11 -4.40 -9.38
CA PRO A 65 -6.27 -4.88 -8.00
C PRO A 65 -7.32 -4.07 -7.23
N PHE A 66 -7.75 -4.56 -6.07
CA PHE A 66 -8.58 -3.77 -5.16
C PHE A 66 -7.75 -2.60 -4.60
N VAL A 67 -8.23 -1.37 -4.79
CA VAL A 67 -7.48 -0.16 -4.40
C VAL A 67 -8.01 0.38 -3.07
N ILE A 68 -7.09 0.68 -2.16
CA ILE A 68 -7.35 1.48 -0.96
C ILE A 68 -6.47 2.73 -1.05
N ASP A 69 -7.11 3.89 -1.13
CA ASP A 69 -6.48 5.21 -1.35
C ASP A 69 -6.93 6.25 -0.31
N GLY A 70 -7.43 5.79 0.83
CA GLY A 70 -7.86 6.65 1.93
C GLY A 70 -7.65 6.02 3.31
N ALA A 71 -7.88 6.84 4.33
CA ALA A 71 -7.88 6.43 5.73
C ALA A 71 -9.18 5.68 6.09
N GLY A 72 -9.09 4.78 7.06
CA GLY A 72 -10.19 3.92 7.48
C GLY A 72 -9.71 2.57 7.97
N GLU A 73 -10.65 1.71 8.34
CA GLU A 73 -10.38 0.32 8.67
C GLU A 73 -10.95 -0.59 7.57
N TYR A 74 -10.15 -1.54 7.13
CA TYR A 74 -10.49 -2.46 6.04
C TYR A 74 -10.16 -3.88 6.48
N GLU A 75 -11.01 -4.83 6.11
CA GLU A 75 -10.76 -6.25 6.32
C GLU A 75 -10.91 -6.98 4.99
N ILE A 76 -9.81 -7.55 4.49
CA ILE A 76 -9.78 -8.20 3.18
C ILE A 76 -9.00 -9.51 3.29
N GLY A 77 -9.65 -10.63 2.98
CA GLY A 77 -9.00 -11.95 3.04
C GLY A 77 -8.47 -12.34 4.42
N GLY A 78 -9.10 -11.83 5.50
CA GLY A 78 -8.66 -12.06 6.88
C GLY A 78 -7.45 -11.21 7.32
N MET A 79 -6.99 -10.29 6.48
CA MET A 79 -6.02 -9.25 6.83
C MET A 79 -6.77 -7.99 7.28
N HIS A 80 -6.35 -7.45 8.43
CA HIS A 80 -6.81 -6.14 8.91
C HIS A 80 -5.84 -5.05 8.47
N ILE A 81 -6.38 -4.00 7.85
CA ILE A 81 -5.63 -2.85 7.34
C ILE A 81 -6.22 -1.59 7.96
N LYS A 82 -5.38 -0.81 8.62
CA LYS A 82 -5.73 0.49 9.20
C LYS A 82 -5.01 1.60 8.44
N GLY A 83 -5.77 2.48 7.80
CA GLY A 83 -5.32 3.70 7.16
C GLY A 83 -5.48 4.90 8.10
N ILE A 84 -4.42 5.67 8.33
CA ILE A 84 -4.42 6.85 9.20
C ILE A 84 -4.03 8.07 8.37
N ALA A 85 -4.93 9.04 8.28
CA ALA A 85 -4.69 10.27 7.52
C ALA A 85 -3.70 11.19 8.25
N VAL A 86 -2.71 11.68 7.51
CA VAL A 86 -1.69 12.65 7.94
C VAL A 86 -1.45 13.64 6.81
N GLY A 87 -2.17 14.78 6.82
CA GLY A 87 -2.12 15.74 5.71
C GLY A 87 -2.70 15.15 4.42
N ASP A 88 -1.91 15.14 3.35
CA ASP A 88 -2.23 14.53 2.05
C ASP A 88 -1.70 13.07 1.92
N ASN A 89 -1.20 12.52 3.03
CA ASN A 89 -0.68 11.16 3.13
C ASN A 89 -1.59 10.26 3.98
N THR A 90 -1.67 8.99 3.64
CA THR A 90 -2.27 7.93 4.48
C THR A 90 -1.20 6.93 4.88
N ILE A 91 -0.98 6.79 6.19
CA ILE A 91 -0.14 5.73 6.77
C ILE A 91 -0.97 4.45 6.81
N TYR A 92 -0.41 3.33 6.35
CA TYR A 92 -1.08 2.04 6.38
C TYR A 92 -0.41 1.08 7.36
N VAL A 93 -1.20 0.54 8.29
CA VAL A 93 -0.78 -0.53 9.21
C VAL A 93 -1.52 -1.81 8.86
N LEU A 94 -0.77 -2.87 8.55
CA LEU A 94 -1.30 -4.19 8.23
C LEU A 94 -1.01 -5.14 9.39
N SER A 95 -2.03 -5.83 9.87
CA SER A 95 -1.88 -6.89 10.86
C SER A 95 -1.98 -8.26 10.18
N LEU A 96 -0.87 -9.01 10.19
CA LEU A 96 -0.68 -10.28 9.47
C LEU A 96 0.15 -11.23 10.34
N GLU A 97 -0.26 -12.48 10.54
CA GLU A 97 0.61 -13.49 11.19
C GLU A 97 1.18 -13.02 12.56
N ASN A 98 0.42 -12.25 13.35
CA ASN A 98 0.85 -11.59 14.61
C ASN A 98 1.98 -10.55 14.45
N ILE A 99 2.20 -10.06 13.24
CA ILE A 99 3.13 -8.99 12.89
C ILE A 99 2.32 -7.78 12.42
N ASN A 100 2.68 -6.60 12.92
CA ASN A 100 2.17 -5.34 12.40
C ASN A 100 3.22 -4.73 11.47
N LEU A 101 2.84 -4.49 10.22
CA LEU A 101 3.66 -3.81 9.22
C LEU A 101 3.09 -2.41 9.01
N CYS A 102 3.87 -1.38 9.33
CA CYS A 102 3.51 0.02 9.12
C CYS A 102 4.27 0.58 7.91
N HIS A 103 3.53 1.10 6.94
CA HIS A 103 4.07 1.83 5.80
C HIS A 103 3.70 3.30 5.93
N LEU A 104 4.71 4.15 6.09
CA LEU A 104 4.53 5.59 6.35
C LEU A 104 4.13 6.39 5.11
N GLY A 105 4.17 5.79 3.93
CA GLY A 105 3.80 6.46 2.69
C GLY A 105 4.75 7.59 2.29
N ALA A 106 4.17 8.69 1.87
CA ALA A 106 4.82 9.93 1.48
C ALA A 106 5.08 10.87 2.66
N LEU A 107 5.07 10.36 3.89
CA LEU A 107 5.21 11.16 5.10
C LEU A 107 6.45 12.06 5.04
N ASN A 108 6.22 13.36 5.19
CA ASN A 108 7.26 14.37 5.21
C ASN A 108 7.01 15.33 6.37
N GLY A 109 7.82 15.19 7.43
CA GLY A 109 7.72 15.99 8.65
C GLY A 109 7.27 15.19 9.86
N ASP A 110 7.04 15.92 10.95
CA ASP A 110 6.68 15.34 12.24
C ASP A 110 5.22 14.91 12.29
N VAL A 111 4.98 13.82 13.01
CA VAL A 111 3.64 13.29 13.28
C VAL A 111 3.26 13.69 14.71
N ASN A 112 2.02 14.11 14.94
CA ASN A 112 1.58 14.44 16.29
C ASN A 112 1.49 13.17 17.17
N ALA A 113 1.57 13.34 18.50
CA ALA A 113 1.54 12.22 19.44
C ALA A 113 0.27 11.36 19.27
N ASP A 114 -0.88 11.99 19.03
CA ASP A 114 -2.17 11.30 18.84
C ASP A 114 -2.18 10.29 17.68
N ILE A 115 -1.40 10.53 16.62
CA ILE A 115 -1.26 9.60 15.50
C ILE A 115 -0.24 8.50 15.85
N MET A 116 0.80 8.81 16.61
CA MET A 116 1.81 7.82 17.02
C MET A 116 1.27 6.75 17.98
N GLU A 117 0.23 7.09 18.75
CA GLU A 117 -0.43 6.17 19.69
C GLU A 117 -1.46 5.23 19.01
N LYS A 118 -1.74 5.43 17.72
CA LYS A 118 -2.73 4.66 16.95
C LYS A 118 -2.14 3.46 16.23
#